data_AF-A0A2C5YBB2-F1
#
_entry.id   AF-A0A2C5YBB2-F1
#
_cell.length_a   1.000
_cell.length_b   1.000
_cell.length_c   1.000
_cell.angle_alpha   90.00
_cell.angle_beta   90.00
_cell.angle_gamma   90.00
#
_symmetry.space_group_name_H-M   'P 1'
#
loop_
_entity.id
_entity.type
_entity.pdbx_description
1 polymer ?
#
loop_
_entity_poly.entity_id
_entity_poly.type
_entity_poly.pdbx_seq_one_letter_code
_entity_poly.pdbx_strand_id
1 'polypeptide(L)'
;MAPSIYHAFGTFFHHGLVLLFYIVNLVAADPMAEPLPLPGSPGALSVIPPMLGTTDPFLFKIKSSLRDSCPNYLIRMRRTPAAVARGIPGNLMFQCDYMNYLNPLGLKSMSCWRIGPEYKDIAACAEFAIADAILNTLPDWFVHVIMYAGVPGKLRNRLAADLRIGPQGSRRYQLKWLEDGTASGRKVCWPQNPSFSAADFDDVYGFIGALLVDPVTIGYSMPRRFMDYPPGFLRKQRFRTVDWRDYDPRGMIDELQVNVFSGLREPSLVLLRSKIDLWWGMAGRAVLEALREPGYYECPHYLECMSMEHSRCTGPINPRSASEILRLLLTAASLRLPIVLSHFETRGVRPNGPWVALPVDDNNV
;
A
#
# COMPACT_ATOMS: atom_id res chain seq x y z
N MET A 1 -72.28 -23.80 -13.07
CA MET A 1 -70.86 -23.94 -12.66
C MET A 1 -70.36 -25.25 -13.25
N ALA A 2 -69.35 -25.18 -14.11
CA ALA A 2 -68.98 -26.19 -15.10
C ALA A 2 -68.08 -27.32 -14.53
N PRO A 3 -68.04 -28.51 -15.18
CA PRO A 3 -67.29 -29.68 -14.70
C PRO A 3 -66.00 -30.02 -15.49
N SER A 4 -65.17 -30.83 -14.84
CA SER A 4 -64.34 -31.99 -15.31
C SER A 4 -63.47 -31.92 -16.58
N ILE A 5 -62.11 -31.90 -16.47
CA ILE A 5 -61.09 -32.98 -16.65
C ILE A 5 -61.13 -33.84 -17.96
N TYR A 6 -60.03 -33.83 -18.77
CA TYR A 6 -59.12 -34.95 -19.16
C TYR A 6 -58.51 -34.92 -20.59
N HIS A 7 -57.22 -35.32 -20.67
CA HIS A 7 -56.40 -35.88 -21.78
C HIS A 7 -56.03 -35.00 -23.01
N ALA A 8 -54.91 -35.16 -23.74
CA ALA A 8 -53.58 -35.80 -23.63
C ALA A 8 -52.83 -35.63 -24.98
N PHE A 9 -51.52 -35.93 -24.99
CA PHE A 9 -50.62 -36.25 -26.12
C PHE A 9 -50.02 -35.14 -27.02
N GLY A 10 -48.70 -35.26 -27.26
CA GLY A 10 -48.03 -34.61 -28.39
C GLY A 10 -46.52 -34.38 -28.27
N THR A 11 -45.70 -35.41 -28.06
CA THR A 11 -44.27 -35.42 -28.45
C THR A 11 -44.14 -35.26 -29.96
N PHE A 12 -43.18 -34.46 -30.48
CA PHE A 12 -42.25 -34.85 -31.57
C PHE A 12 -41.20 -33.79 -31.92
N PHE A 13 -40.01 -34.30 -32.22
CA PHE A 13 -38.75 -33.70 -32.69
C PHE A 13 -38.82 -32.97 -34.05
N HIS A 14 -38.02 -31.90 -34.21
CA HIS A 14 -37.03 -31.61 -35.29
C HIS A 14 -36.82 -30.08 -35.42
N HIS A 15 -35.65 -29.55 -35.07
CA HIS A 15 -34.50 -29.27 -35.96
C HIS A 15 -34.80 -28.31 -37.14
N GLY A 16 -34.06 -27.19 -37.18
CA GLY A 16 -33.88 -26.42 -38.42
C GLY A 16 -33.84 -24.90 -38.22
N LEU A 17 -32.79 -24.33 -37.63
CA LEU A 17 -31.75 -23.62 -38.39
C LEU A 17 -32.17 -22.22 -38.89
N VAL A 18 -32.02 -21.20 -38.03
CA VAL A 18 -31.71 -19.82 -38.44
C VAL A 18 -30.61 -19.31 -37.52
N LEU A 19 -29.38 -19.51 -37.98
CA LEU A 19 -28.14 -19.15 -37.30
C LEU A 19 -27.34 -18.36 -38.31
N LEU A 20 -27.35 -17.03 -38.18
CA LEU A 20 -26.39 -16.09 -38.75
C LEU A 20 -26.93 -14.69 -38.45
N PHE A 21 -26.36 -14.01 -37.45
CA PHE A 21 -25.97 -12.60 -37.51
C PHE A 21 -25.46 -12.14 -36.14
N TYR A 22 -24.23 -11.60 -36.15
CA TYR A 22 -23.52 -10.87 -35.10
C TYR A 22 -22.95 -11.63 -33.88
N ILE A 23 -21.84 -12.33 -34.11
CA ILE A 23 -20.72 -12.34 -33.16
C ILE A 23 -19.55 -11.64 -33.85
N VAL A 24 -19.44 -10.32 -33.65
CA VAL A 24 -18.16 -9.60 -33.80
C VAL A 24 -17.61 -9.49 -32.38
N ASN A 25 -16.90 -10.53 -31.96
CA ASN A 25 -16.03 -10.44 -30.80
C ASN A 25 -14.83 -9.58 -31.20
N LEU A 26 -14.88 -8.31 -30.83
CA LEU A 26 -13.71 -7.44 -30.74
C LEU A 26 -12.78 -8.02 -29.67
N VAL A 27 -11.80 -8.81 -30.13
CA VAL A 27 -10.54 -8.99 -29.43
C VAL A 27 -9.84 -7.63 -29.46
N ALA A 28 -10.10 -6.82 -28.43
CA ALA A 28 -9.22 -5.73 -28.09
C ALA A 28 -7.92 -6.36 -27.58
N ALA A 29 -6.92 -6.40 -28.46
CA ALA A 29 -5.55 -6.65 -28.07
C ALA A 29 -5.14 -5.54 -27.08
N ASP A 30 -4.83 -5.94 -25.85
CA ASP A 30 -4.18 -5.07 -24.88
C ASP A 30 -2.92 -4.47 -25.51
N PRO A 31 -2.74 -3.14 -25.52
CA PRO A 31 -1.50 -2.54 -25.96
C PRO A 31 -0.44 -2.79 -24.89
N MET A 32 0.40 -3.78 -25.15
CA MET A 32 1.75 -3.95 -24.62
C MET A 32 1.86 -3.96 -23.08
N ALA A 33 1.59 -5.12 -22.50
CA ALA A 33 2.28 -5.52 -21.28
C ALA A 33 3.79 -5.52 -21.57
N GLU A 34 4.52 -4.59 -20.97
CA GLU A 34 5.97 -4.61 -20.92
C GLU A 34 6.42 -6.00 -20.43
N PRO A 35 7.34 -6.69 -21.13
CA PRO A 35 7.80 -8.00 -20.71
C PRO A 35 8.36 -7.90 -19.30
N LEU A 36 7.78 -8.67 -18.37
CA LEU A 36 8.30 -8.78 -17.01
C LEU A 36 9.77 -9.18 -17.09
N PRO A 37 10.68 -8.48 -16.39
CA PRO A 37 12.08 -8.87 -16.35
C PRO A 37 12.19 -10.29 -15.78
N LEU A 38 13.02 -11.11 -16.42
CA LEU A 38 13.25 -12.50 -16.00
C LEU A 38 13.61 -12.54 -14.51
N PRO A 39 12.95 -13.40 -13.71
CA PRO A 39 13.24 -13.53 -12.29
C PRO A 39 14.67 -14.06 -12.13
N GLY A 40 15.57 -13.22 -11.62
CA GLY A 40 16.95 -13.61 -11.30
C GLY A 40 18.04 -12.97 -12.14
N SER A 41 17.74 -12.14 -13.15
CA SER A 41 18.74 -11.18 -13.62
C SER A 41 18.79 -10.04 -12.60
N PRO A 42 19.88 -9.84 -11.83
CA PRO A 42 20.11 -8.53 -11.24
C PRO A 42 20.05 -7.58 -12.42
N GLY A 43 19.01 -6.74 -12.48
CA GLY A 43 18.78 -5.84 -13.58
C GLY A 43 20.13 -5.25 -13.91
N ALA A 44 20.61 -5.46 -15.15
CA ALA A 44 21.81 -4.81 -15.61
C ALA A 44 21.50 -3.34 -15.44
N LEU A 45 21.96 -2.79 -14.31
CA LEU A 45 21.91 -1.39 -14.02
C LEU A 45 22.81 -0.86 -15.11
N SER A 46 22.18 -0.48 -16.23
CA SER A 46 22.71 0.52 -17.15
C SER A 46 23.45 1.47 -16.23
N VAL A 47 24.76 1.59 -16.44
CA VAL A 47 25.60 2.48 -15.64
C VAL A 47 25.09 3.88 -15.97
N ILE A 48 23.97 4.25 -15.34
CA ILE A 48 23.46 5.59 -15.30
C ILE A 48 24.62 6.30 -14.63
N PRO A 49 25.33 7.19 -15.35
CA PRO A 49 26.41 7.94 -14.74
C PRO A 49 25.86 8.49 -13.43
N PRO A 50 26.64 8.52 -12.33
CA PRO A 50 26.18 9.08 -11.06
C PRO A 50 25.66 10.48 -11.36
N MET A 51 24.35 10.60 -11.59
CA MET A 51 23.71 11.81 -12.02
C MET A 51 23.74 12.66 -10.76
N LEU A 52 24.77 13.51 -10.74
CA LEU A 52 24.74 14.88 -10.29
C LEU A 52 23.87 15.07 -9.06
N GLY A 53 24.53 15.27 -7.91
CA GLY A 53 23.89 15.89 -6.76
C GLY A 53 23.00 17.01 -7.25
N THR A 54 21.70 16.83 -7.06
CA THR A 54 20.60 17.56 -7.70
C THR A 54 20.98 19.00 -8.02
N THR A 55 21.36 19.28 -9.27
CA THR A 55 21.58 20.66 -9.74
C THR A 55 20.26 21.41 -9.91
N ASP A 56 19.13 20.75 -9.64
CA ASP A 56 17.82 21.38 -9.57
C ASP A 56 17.85 22.50 -8.50
N PRO A 57 17.75 23.78 -8.94
CA PRO A 57 17.80 24.92 -8.03
C PRO A 57 16.65 24.93 -7.02
N PHE A 58 15.52 24.27 -7.31
CA PHE A 58 14.40 24.15 -6.37
C PHE A 58 14.71 23.15 -5.26
N LEU A 59 15.22 21.96 -5.60
CA LEU A 59 15.64 20.98 -4.59
C LEU A 59 16.75 21.53 -3.71
N PHE A 60 17.68 22.32 -4.27
CA PHE A 60 18.72 22.98 -3.49
C PHE A 60 18.17 23.90 -2.40
N LYS A 61 17.18 24.74 -2.71
CA LYS A 61 16.54 25.65 -1.73
C LYS A 61 15.85 24.89 -0.61
N ILE A 62 15.00 23.91 -0.95
CA ILE A 62 14.31 23.08 0.05
C ILE A 62 15.34 22.36 0.93
N LYS A 63 16.38 21.80 0.32
CA LYS A 63 17.44 21.06 1.02
C LYS A 63 18.22 21.94 1.99
N SER A 64 18.57 23.17 1.59
CA SER A 64 19.24 24.13 2.48
C SER A 64 18.33 24.48 3.66
N SER A 65 17.09 24.89 3.38
CA SER A 65 16.11 25.27 4.42
C SER A 65 15.89 24.15 5.44
N LEU A 66 15.76 22.90 4.98
CA LEU A 66 15.62 21.74 5.86
C LEU A 66 16.88 21.45 6.65
N ARG A 67 18.08 21.53 6.05
CA ARG A 67 19.34 21.31 6.76
C ARG A 67 19.55 22.35 7.86
N ASP A 68 19.17 23.59 7.62
CA ASP A 68 19.39 24.71 8.55
C ASP A 68 18.35 24.72 9.69
N SER A 69 17.15 24.22 9.45
CA SER A 69 16.04 24.27 10.42
C SER A 69 15.78 22.96 11.17
N CYS A 70 16.21 21.81 10.65
CA CYS A 70 15.98 20.52 11.28
C CYS A 70 17.12 20.16 12.24
N PRO A 71 16.81 19.63 13.44
CA PRO A 71 17.85 19.16 14.35
C PRO A 71 18.77 18.12 13.73
N ASN A 72 20.08 18.24 13.98
CA ASN A 72 21.11 17.34 13.43
C ASN A 72 20.88 15.86 13.77
N TYR A 73 20.21 15.54 14.89
CA TYR A 73 19.92 14.15 15.26
C TYR A 73 18.87 13.49 14.35
N LEU A 74 18.05 14.28 13.63
CA LEU A 74 17.12 13.77 12.63
C LEU A 74 17.84 13.50 11.30
N ILE A 75 18.87 14.29 10.99
CA ILE A 75 19.64 14.16 9.76
C ILE A 75 20.64 13.03 9.92
N ARG A 76 20.31 11.85 9.40
CA ARG A 76 21.26 10.73 9.36
C ARG A 76 22.19 10.87 8.18
N MET A 77 23.25 11.67 8.34
CA MET A 77 24.35 11.70 7.37
C MET A 77 24.90 10.27 7.19
N ARG A 78 25.13 9.85 5.95
CA ARG A 78 25.79 8.56 5.65
C ARG A 78 27.15 8.54 6.34
N ARG A 79 27.24 7.89 7.50
CA ARG A 79 28.50 7.60 8.15
C ARG A 79 29.17 6.51 7.30
N THR A 80 30.19 6.91 6.54
CA THR A 80 31.13 6.12 5.73
C THR A 80 30.68 5.67 4.33
N PRO A 81 31.49 5.95 3.28
CA PRO A 81 31.30 5.41 1.93
C PRO A 81 31.64 3.91 1.80
N ALA A 82 32.40 3.34 2.74
CA ALA A 82 32.91 1.97 2.65
C ALA A 82 31.84 0.87 2.82
N ALA A 83 30.79 1.12 3.62
CA ALA A 83 29.68 0.17 3.77
C ALA A 83 28.75 0.13 2.54
N VAL A 84 28.71 1.22 1.76
CA VAL A 84 27.91 1.34 0.52
C VAL A 84 28.58 0.62 -0.65
N ALA A 85 29.93 0.58 -0.67
CA ALA A 85 30.70 -0.08 -1.72
C ALA A 85 30.52 -1.62 -1.77
N ARG A 86 30.00 -2.24 -0.70
CA ARG A 86 29.76 -3.69 -0.67
C ARG A 86 28.38 -4.12 -1.17
N GLY A 87 27.57 -3.19 -1.70
CA GLY A 87 26.30 -3.55 -2.33
C GLY A 87 25.32 -4.28 -1.40
N ILE A 88 25.52 -4.25 -0.09
CA ILE A 88 24.51 -4.70 0.86
C ILE A 88 23.44 -3.62 0.80
N PRO A 89 22.20 -3.92 0.32
CA PRO A 89 21.10 -2.99 0.36
C PRO A 89 20.76 -2.73 1.83
N GLY A 90 21.51 -1.82 2.44
CA GLY A 90 21.29 -1.40 3.81
C GLY A 90 19.99 -0.67 3.81
N ASN A 91 18.92 -1.32 4.29
CA ASN A 91 18.08 -0.83 5.38
C ASN A 91 16.72 -1.55 5.48
N LEU A 92 16.29 -2.28 4.45
CA LEU A 92 15.03 -3.02 4.48
C LEU A 92 15.31 -4.50 4.75
N MET A 93 15.36 -4.88 6.02
CA MET A 93 15.45 -6.29 6.39
C MET A 93 14.08 -6.92 6.20
N PHE A 94 13.87 -7.53 5.03
CA PHE A 94 12.70 -8.36 4.75
C PHE A 94 12.98 -9.81 5.12
N GLN A 95 11.97 -10.44 5.70
CA GLN A 95 11.90 -11.88 5.86
C GLN A 95 10.81 -12.41 4.95
N CYS A 96 11.05 -13.58 4.36
CA CYS A 96 10.11 -14.25 3.49
C CYS A 96 9.86 -15.67 3.98
N ASP A 97 8.63 -16.11 3.83
CA ASP A 97 8.27 -17.51 4.07
C ASP A 97 7.02 -17.88 3.26
N TYR A 98 6.72 -19.17 3.23
CA TYR A 98 5.52 -19.69 2.59
C TYR A 98 4.34 -19.64 3.57
N MET A 99 3.17 -19.30 3.06
CA MET A 99 1.93 -19.40 3.85
C MET A 99 1.72 -20.85 4.28
N ASN A 100 1.30 -21.04 5.53
CA ASN A 100 1.08 -22.33 6.14
C ASN A 100 -0.14 -23.02 5.51
N TYR A 101 -0.08 -24.35 5.39
CA TYR A 101 -1.20 -25.16 4.94
C TYR A 101 -2.26 -25.28 6.03
N LEU A 102 -3.52 -25.06 5.68
CA LEU A 102 -4.65 -25.27 6.60
C LEU A 102 -5.22 -26.69 6.51
N ASN A 103 -5.60 -27.23 7.67
CA ASN A 103 -6.43 -28.43 7.70
C ASN A 103 -7.84 -28.15 7.10
N PRO A 104 -8.63 -29.20 6.77
CA PRO A 104 -9.95 -29.01 6.14
C PRO A 104 -10.90 -28.10 6.91
N LEU A 105 -10.83 -28.09 8.25
CA LEU A 105 -11.67 -27.23 9.09
C LEU A 105 -11.26 -25.75 8.98
N GLY A 106 -9.95 -25.48 8.95
CA GLY A 106 -9.40 -24.15 8.71
C GLY A 106 -9.79 -23.62 7.33
N LEU A 107 -9.64 -24.45 6.29
CA LEU A 107 -10.08 -24.10 4.93
C LEU A 107 -11.58 -23.75 4.90
N LYS A 108 -12.42 -24.58 5.54
CA LYS A 108 -13.87 -24.30 5.65
C LYS A 108 -14.15 -22.96 6.32
N SER A 109 -13.39 -22.62 7.37
CA SER A 109 -13.51 -21.35 8.08
C SER A 109 -13.11 -20.18 7.18
N MET A 110 -12.02 -20.32 6.42
CA MET A 110 -11.60 -19.32 5.44
C MET A 110 -12.59 -19.16 4.30
N SER A 111 -13.31 -20.21 3.87
CA SER A 111 -14.31 -20.14 2.80
C SER A 111 -15.63 -19.45 3.20
N CYS A 112 -15.82 -19.05 4.47
CA CYS A 112 -17.07 -18.46 4.96
C CYS A 112 -17.48 -17.16 4.24
N TRP A 113 -16.56 -16.49 3.53
CA TRP A 113 -16.88 -15.34 2.68
C TRP A 113 -17.79 -15.69 1.48
N ARG A 114 -17.82 -16.96 1.06
CA ARG A 114 -18.66 -17.46 -0.06
C ARG A 114 -20.11 -17.61 0.33
N ILE A 115 -20.37 -17.62 1.64
CA ILE A 115 -21.54 -18.21 2.21
C ILE A 115 -22.52 -17.10 2.62
N GLY A 116 -23.77 -17.22 2.20
CA GLY A 116 -24.84 -16.23 2.43
C GLY A 116 -25.22 -16.07 3.92
N PRO A 117 -26.12 -15.12 4.24
CA PRO A 117 -26.56 -14.86 5.61
C PRO A 117 -27.23 -16.06 6.29
N GLU A 118 -27.72 -17.04 5.53
CA GLU A 118 -28.35 -18.26 6.04
C GLU A 118 -27.41 -19.24 6.75
N TYR A 119 -26.11 -18.97 6.80
CA TYR A 119 -25.11 -19.85 7.40
C TYR A 119 -24.39 -19.26 8.61
N LYS A 120 -24.97 -18.21 9.21
CA LYS A 120 -24.49 -17.65 10.49
C LYS A 120 -24.35 -18.71 11.60
N ASP A 121 -25.09 -19.81 11.51
CA ASP A 121 -25.10 -20.87 12.51
C ASP A 121 -24.01 -21.94 12.31
N ILE A 122 -23.21 -21.87 11.23
CA ILE A 122 -22.07 -22.77 11.06
C ILE A 122 -20.95 -22.35 12.00
N ALA A 123 -20.59 -23.21 12.96
CA ALA A 123 -19.50 -22.96 13.91
C ALA A 123 -18.15 -22.60 13.25
N ALA A 124 -17.84 -23.14 12.07
CA ALA A 124 -16.64 -22.78 11.29
C ALA A 124 -16.66 -21.33 10.79
N CYS A 125 -17.83 -20.71 10.67
CA CYS A 125 -17.99 -19.31 10.28
C CYS A 125 -18.11 -18.36 11.47
N ALA A 126 -17.89 -18.85 12.70
CA ALA A 126 -17.71 -17.98 13.85
C ALA A 126 -16.46 -17.10 13.67
N GLU A 127 -16.53 -15.85 14.11
CA GLU A 127 -15.47 -14.85 13.91
C GLU A 127 -14.13 -15.30 14.47
N PHE A 128 -14.17 -15.99 15.63
CA PHE A 128 -12.99 -16.56 16.26
C PHE A 128 -12.41 -17.76 15.50
N ALA A 129 -13.25 -18.59 14.87
CA ALA A 129 -12.78 -19.69 14.04
C ALA A 129 -12.08 -19.15 12.78
N ILE A 130 -12.61 -18.09 12.18
CA ILE A 130 -11.97 -17.38 11.06
C ILE A 130 -10.65 -16.75 11.52
N ALA A 131 -10.61 -16.07 12.67
CA ALA A 131 -9.39 -15.49 13.21
C ALA A 131 -8.30 -16.55 13.46
N ASP A 132 -8.66 -17.71 14.00
CA ASP A 132 -7.74 -18.84 14.20
C ASP A 132 -7.23 -19.40 12.86
N ALA A 133 -8.11 -19.53 11.86
CA ALA A 133 -7.72 -19.97 10.53
C ALA A 133 -6.76 -18.98 9.86
N ILE A 134 -6.95 -17.67 10.02
CA ILE A 134 -6.02 -16.64 9.53
C ILE A 134 -4.66 -16.79 10.22
N LEU A 135 -4.63 -16.89 11.55
CA LEU A 135 -3.38 -17.02 12.29
C LEU A 135 -2.60 -18.26 11.88
N ASN A 136 -3.30 -19.39 11.72
CA ASN A 136 -2.69 -20.65 11.28
C ASN A 136 -2.26 -20.64 9.81
N THR A 137 -2.71 -19.67 9.01
CA THR A 137 -2.31 -19.50 7.60
C THR A 137 -1.04 -18.66 7.47
N LEU A 138 -0.82 -17.71 8.37
CA LEU A 138 0.32 -16.82 8.31
C LEU A 138 1.58 -17.51 8.88
N PRO A 139 2.78 -17.23 8.33
CA PRO A 139 4.03 -17.75 8.91
C PRO A 139 4.23 -17.30 10.36
N ASP A 140 4.76 -18.17 11.22
CA ASP A 140 4.89 -17.91 12.67
C ASP A 140 5.68 -16.62 12.95
N TRP A 141 6.82 -16.44 12.27
CA TRP A 141 7.63 -15.23 12.41
C TRP A 141 6.89 -13.97 11.95
N PHE A 142 6.00 -14.08 10.96
CA PHE A 142 5.18 -12.96 10.55
C PHE A 142 4.17 -12.58 11.64
N VAL A 143 3.51 -13.58 12.25
CA VAL A 143 2.61 -13.38 13.38
C VAL A 143 3.31 -12.68 14.54
N HIS A 144 4.56 -13.06 14.85
CA HIS A 144 5.37 -12.40 15.87
C HIS A 144 5.61 -10.90 15.57
N VAL A 145 5.90 -10.54 14.31
CA VAL A 145 6.05 -9.14 13.89
C VAL A 145 4.75 -8.37 14.07
N ILE A 146 3.60 -8.94 13.68
CA ILE A 146 2.28 -8.30 13.84
C ILE A 146 1.98 -8.03 15.32
N MET A 147 2.27 -9.00 16.19
CA MET A 147 2.06 -8.86 17.63
C MET A 147 2.95 -7.76 18.23
N TYR A 148 4.23 -7.73 17.85
CA TYR A 148 5.20 -6.75 18.34
C TYR A 148 4.88 -5.33 17.83
N ALA A 149 4.51 -5.19 16.56
CA ALA A 149 4.26 -3.90 15.91
C ALA A 149 2.89 -3.28 16.24
N GLY A 150 2.16 -3.76 17.25
CA GLY A 150 1.02 -2.99 17.80
C GLY A 150 -0.24 -3.79 18.11
N VAL A 151 -0.21 -5.11 18.09
CA VAL A 151 -1.33 -5.94 18.57
C VAL A 151 -0.90 -6.92 19.69
N PRO A 152 -0.24 -6.44 20.76
CA PRO A 152 0.34 -7.32 21.78
C PRO A 152 -0.74 -8.12 22.52
N GLY A 153 -0.58 -9.45 22.54
CA GLY A 153 -1.39 -10.38 23.33
C GLY A 153 -2.88 -10.45 22.96
N LYS A 154 -3.33 -9.80 21.88
CA LYS A 154 -4.75 -9.68 21.52
C LYS A 154 -5.02 -9.86 20.03
N LEU A 155 -4.07 -10.37 19.25
CA LEU A 155 -4.19 -10.46 17.79
C LEU A 155 -5.43 -11.26 17.35
N ARG A 156 -5.66 -12.43 17.94
CA ARG A 156 -6.85 -13.25 17.68
C ARG A 156 -8.16 -12.47 17.91
N ASN A 157 -8.28 -11.82 19.08
CA ASN A 157 -9.47 -11.04 19.43
C ASN A 157 -9.65 -9.85 18.50
N ARG A 158 -8.56 -9.21 18.08
CA ARG A 158 -8.60 -8.09 17.14
C ARG A 158 -9.02 -8.54 15.75
N LEU A 159 -8.50 -9.66 15.25
CA LEU A 159 -8.91 -10.25 13.98
C LEU A 159 -10.41 -10.57 13.96
N ALA A 160 -10.93 -11.16 15.04
CA ALA A 160 -12.35 -11.45 15.17
C ALA A 160 -13.20 -10.17 15.20
N ALA A 161 -12.85 -9.20 16.04
CA ALA A 161 -13.60 -7.94 16.18
C ALA A 161 -13.59 -7.11 14.89
N ASP A 162 -12.46 -7.05 14.20
CA ASP A 162 -12.30 -6.26 12.99
C ASP A 162 -12.89 -6.96 11.76
N LEU A 163 -13.36 -8.22 11.85
CA LEU A 163 -13.90 -8.96 10.71
C LEU A 163 -15.04 -8.19 10.01
N ARG A 164 -15.85 -7.44 10.77
CA ARG A 164 -16.97 -6.63 10.26
C ARG A 164 -16.62 -5.16 10.02
N ILE A 165 -15.39 -4.74 10.32
CA ILE A 165 -14.90 -3.37 10.15
C ILE A 165 -14.22 -3.25 8.79
N GLY A 166 -14.34 -2.09 8.16
CA GLY A 166 -13.72 -1.76 6.88
C GLY A 166 -14.74 -1.53 5.77
N PRO A 167 -14.30 -1.11 4.57
CA PRO A 167 -15.21 -0.85 3.46
C PRO A 167 -15.96 -2.11 3.04
N GLN A 168 -17.20 -1.91 2.59
CA GLN A 168 -18.05 -3.00 2.13
C GLN A 168 -17.34 -3.84 1.06
N GLY A 169 -17.35 -5.16 1.23
CA GLY A 169 -16.76 -6.12 0.29
C GLY A 169 -15.25 -6.34 0.45
N SER A 170 -14.48 -5.42 1.03
CA SER A 170 -13.01 -5.56 1.18
C SER A 170 -12.62 -6.84 1.92
N ARG A 171 -13.32 -7.16 3.02
CA ARG A 171 -13.04 -8.35 3.84
C ARG A 171 -13.19 -9.65 3.06
N ARG A 172 -14.20 -9.75 2.18
CA ARG A 172 -14.41 -10.92 1.33
C ARG A 172 -13.18 -11.18 0.45
N TYR A 173 -12.65 -10.14 -0.18
CA TYR A 173 -11.48 -10.27 -1.04
C TYR A 173 -10.20 -10.61 -0.24
N GLN A 174 -10.03 -10.06 0.96
CA GLN A 174 -8.88 -10.39 1.81
C GLN A 174 -8.94 -11.84 2.32
N LEU A 175 -10.11 -12.32 2.74
CA LEU A 175 -10.29 -13.72 3.15
C LEU A 175 -10.07 -14.66 1.97
N LYS A 176 -10.62 -14.34 0.80
CA LYS A 176 -10.36 -15.08 -0.45
C LYS A 176 -8.87 -15.11 -0.77
N TRP A 177 -8.19 -13.97 -0.68
CA TRP A 177 -6.75 -13.89 -0.97
C TRP A 177 -5.95 -14.81 -0.05
N LEU A 178 -6.28 -14.84 1.24
CA LEU A 178 -5.63 -15.71 2.22
C LEU A 178 -5.94 -17.19 1.97
N GLU A 179 -7.19 -17.53 1.65
CA GLU A 179 -7.63 -18.89 1.28
C GLU A 179 -6.88 -19.40 0.03
N ASP A 180 -6.84 -18.61 -1.03
CA ASP A 180 -6.13 -18.96 -2.27
C ASP A 180 -4.61 -19.05 -2.02
N GLY A 181 -4.09 -18.22 -1.10
CA GLY A 181 -2.69 -18.19 -0.70
C GLY A 181 -2.24 -19.44 0.06
N THR A 182 -3.02 -19.91 1.05
CA THR A 182 -2.73 -21.18 1.75
C THR A 182 -2.84 -22.38 0.80
N ALA A 183 -3.87 -22.41 -0.05
CA ALA A 183 -4.10 -23.51 -0.97
C ALA A 183 -2.97 -23.65 -2.02
N SER A 184 -2.38 -22.53 -2.44
CA SER A 184 -1.27 -22.51 -3.42
C SER A 184 0.12 -22.51 -2.78
N GLY A 185 0.23 -22.48 -1.45
CA GLY A 185 1.51 -22.29 -0.76
C GLY A 185 2.19 -21.00 -1.22
N ARG A 186 1.47 -19.87 -1.22
CA ARG A 186 2.01 -18.58 -1.67
C ARG A 186 3.16 -18.14 -0.78
N LYS A 187 4.27 -17.72 -1.39
CA LYS A 187 5.37 -17.06 -0.68
C LYS A 187 5.03 -15.59 -0.43
N VAL A 188 5.24 -15.13 0.80
CA VAL A 188 5.02 -13.75 1.21
C VAL A 188 6.25 -13.21 1.94
N CYS A 189 6.46 -11.91 1.89
CA CYS A 189 7.54 -11.26 2.62
C CYS A 189 7.02 -10.09 3.46
N TRP A 190 7.75 -9.72 4.50
CA TRP A 190 7.39 -8.64 5.42
C TRP A 190 8.65 -8.03 6.04
N PRO A 191 8.62 -6.75 6.47
CA PRO A 191 9.74 -6.14 7.17
C PRO A 191 9.90 -6.74 8.57
N GLN A 192 11.13 -6.97 9.00
CA GLN A 192 11.42 -7.42 10.37
C GLN A 192 11.17 -6.32 11.41
N ASN A 193 11.27 -5.05 11.00
CA ASN A 193 11.08 -3.89 11.87
C ASN A 193 10.32 -2.78 11.11
N PRO A 194 8.99 -2.90 10.96
CA PRO A 194 8.19 -1.88 10.28
C PRO A 194 8.30 -0.53 10.98
N SER A 195 8.27 0.56 10.21
CA SER A 195 8.28 1.94 10.74
C SER A 195 6.92 2.38 11.30
N PHE A 196 5.89 1.57 11.11
CA PHE A 196 4.49 1.83 11.41
C PHE A 196 3.90 0.73 12.30
N SER A 197 2.71 1.01 12.86
CA SER A 197 2.03 0.13 13.79
C SER A 197 0.59 -0.16 13.40
N ALA A 198 -0.02 -1.16 14.04
CA ALA A 198 -1.45 -1.45 13.87
C ALA A 198 -2.35 -0.26 14.26
N ALA A 199 -1.85 0.65 15.09
CA ALA A 199 -2.62 1.82 15.50
C ALA A 199 -2.80 2.86 14.38
N ASP A 200 -1.99 2.78 13.31
CA ASP A 200 -2.00 3.72 12.20
C ASP A 200 -3.04 3.35 11.12
N PHE A 201 -3.66 2.17 11.25
CA PHE A 201 -4.69 1.65 10.34
C PHE A 201 -6.05 1.56 11.03
N ASP A 202 -7.12 1.72 10.26
CA ASP A 202 -8.49 1.61 10.79
C ASP A 202 -8.73 0.23 11.41
N ASP A 203 -8.29 -0.82 10.72
CA ASP A 203 -8.42 -2.22 11.12
C ASP A 203 -7.14 -3.05 10.95
N VAL A 204 -7.06 -4.19 11.65
CA VAL A 204 -5.89 -5.06 11.69
C VAL A 204 -5.57 -5.74 10.36
N TYR A 205 -6.54 -5.94 9.48
CA TYR A 205 -6.28 -6.58 8.19
C TYR A 205 -5.68 -5.57 7.21
N GLY A 206 -6.11 -4.31 7.29
CA GLY A 206 -5.42 -3.22 6.60
C GLY A 206 -3.94 -3.13 7.00
N PHE A 207 -3.66 -3.27 8.29
CA PHE A 207 -2.30 -3.36 8.82
C PHE A 207 -1.53 -4.59 8.31
N ILE A 208 -2.14 -5.78 8.32
CA ILE A 208 -1.55 -7.00 7.75
C ILE A 208 -1.22 -6.79 6.26
N GLY A 209 -2.16 -6.25 5.49
CA GLY A 209 -1.98 -5.92 4.07
C GLY A 209 -0.83 -4.94 3.82
N ALA A 210 -0.61 -3.98 4.72
CA ALA A 210 0.52 -3.06 4.62
C ALA A 210 1.87 -3.74 4.91
N LEU A 211 1.90 -4.78 5.74
CA LEU A 211 3.12 -5.55 6.00
C LEU A 211 3.44 -6.55 4.89
N LEU A 212 2.44 -7.02 4.15
CA LEU A 212 2.62 -7.99 3.06
C LEU A 212 3.30 -7.36 1.84
N VAL A 213 4.43 -7.91 1.46
CA VAL A 213 5.24 -7.51 0.31
C VAL A 213 5.37 -8.67 -0.67
N ASP A 214 5.26 -8.34 -1.96
CA ASP A 214 5.49 -9.29 -3.04
C ASP A 214 6.97 -9.70 -3.08
N PRO A 215 7.28 -11.01 -2.90
CA PRO A 215 8.66 -11.51 -2.89
C PRO A 215 9.45 -11.13 -4.14
N VAL A 216 8.79 -11.01 -5.30
CA VAL A 216 9.44 -10.70 -6.58
C VAL A 216 10.02 -9.28 -6.59
N THR A 217 9.52 -8.42 -5.71
CA THR A 217 9.80 -6.97 -5.75
C THR A 217 10.68 -6.48 -4.61
N ILE A 218 11.18 -7.36 -3.72
CA ILE A 218 12.03 -6.94 -2.59
C ILE A 218 13.31 -6.23 -3.05
N GLY A 219 13.85 -6.61 -4.22
CA GLY A 219 15.03 -5.97 -4.79
C GLY A 219 14.76 -4.60 -5.42
N TYR A 220 13.50 -4.15 -5.47
CA TYR A 220 13.16 -2.84 -6.03
C TYR A 220 13.46 -1.73 -5.03
N SER A 221 13.70 -0.55 -5.55
CA SER A 221 13.80 0.72 -4.81
C SER A 221 12.69 0.89 -3.77
N MET A 222 11.48 0.57 -4.21
CA MET A 222 10.26 0.47 -3.44
C MET A 222 9.66 -0.91 -3.67
N PRO A 223 9.77 -1.83 -2.68
CA PRO A 223 9.05 -3.09 -2.73
C PRO A 223 7.56 -2.84 -2.93
N ARG A 224 6.89 -3.78 -3.60
CA ARG A 224 5.49 -3.64 -3.95
C ARG A 224 4.62 -4.49 -3.06
N ARG A 225 3.41 -4.01 -2.81
CA ARG A 225 2.36 -4.81 -2.18
C ARG A 225 1.76 -5.80 -3.18
N PHE A 226 1.00 -6.74 -2.65
CA PHE A 226 0.04 -7.52 -3.43
C PHE A 226 -1.15 -6.63 -3.83
N MET A 227 -1.36 -6.46 -5.14
CA MET A 227 -2.43 -5.61 -5.67
C MET A 227 -3.81 -6.27 -5.56
N ASP A 228 -3.84 -7.60 -5.55
CA ASP A 228 -5.01 -8.46 -5.35
C ASP A 228 -5.41 -8.58 -3.87
N TYR A 229 -4.57 -8.14 -2.93
CA TYR A 229 -4.97 -7.92 -1.54
C TYR A 229 -5.48 -6.47 -1.36
N PRO A 230 -6.76 -6.27 -0.98
CA PRO A 230 -7.29 -4.93 -0.75
C PRO A 230 -6.46 -4.12 0.25
N PRO A 231 -6.12 -2.86 -0.07
CA PRO A 231 -5.29 -2.05 0.80
C PRO A 231 -6.03 -1.68 2.08
N GLY A 232 -5.26 -1.51 3.16
CA GLY A 232 -5.76 -0.92 4.40
C GLY A 232 -5.93 0.59 4.31
N PHE A 233 -6.87 1.11 5.10
CA PHE A 233 -7.09 2.53 5.26
C PHE A 233 -6.33 3.04 6.49
N LEU A 234 -5.72 4.22 6.35
CA LEU A 234 -5.01 4.87 7.44
C LEU A 234 -5.98 5.64 8.31
N ARG A 235 -5.77 5.60 9.63
CA ARG A 235 -6.55 6.44 10.55
C ARG A 235 -6.29 7.91 10.25
N LYS A 236 -7.37 8.67 10.02
CA LYS A 236 -7.28 10.10 9.72
C LYS A 236 -6.73 10.93 10.88
N GLN A 237 -7.01 10.54 12.13
CA GLN A 237 -6.64 11.30 13.33
C GLN A 237 -5.22 11.00 13.85
N ARG A 238 -4.29 10.55 12.99
CA ARG A 238 -2.92 10.21 13.40
C ARG A 238 -1.87 10.81 12.47
N PHE A 239 -0.76 11.22 13.07
CA PHE A 239 0.45 11.58 12.35
C PHE A 239 1.07 10.32 11.76
N ARG A 240 1.40 10.35 10.47
CA ARG A 240 2.07 9.26 9.76
C ARG A 240 3.49 9.72 9.46
N THR A 241 4.46 8.83 9.64
CA THR A 241 5.85 9.14 9.36
C THR A 241 6.36 8.26 8.23
N VAL A 242 6.82 8.89 7.16
CA VAL A 242 7.49 8.24 6.03
C VAL A 242 8.99 8.38 6.24
N ASP A 243 9.67 7.27 6.52
CA ASP A 243 11.05 7.23 6.98
C ASP A 243 11.94 6.44 6.01
N TRP A 244 13.25 6.60 6.09
CA TRP A 244 14.23 5.85 5.28
C TRP A 244 14.16 4.32 5.48
N ARG A 245 13.43 3.85 6.50
CA ARG A 245 13.10 2.44 6.74
C ARG A 245 11.99 1.91 5.83
N ASP A 246 11.35 2.76 5.04
CA ASP A 246 10.27 2.36 4.14
C ASP A 246 10.75 2.16 2.69
N TYR A 247 11.95 2.66 2.37
CA TYR A 247 12.44 2.79 0.99
C TYR A 247 13.97 2.70 0.90
N ASP A 248 14.50 2.27 -0.25
CA ASP A 248 15.90 2.58 -0.59
C ASP A 248 15.96 4.04 -1.09
N PRO A 249 16.62 4.96 -0.36
CA PRO A 249 16.62 6.38 -0.75
C PRO A 249 17.22 6.61 -2.13
N ARG A 250 18.24 5.84 -2.53
CA ARG A 250 18.87 6.04 -3.84
C ARG A 250 17.95 5.55 -4.95
N GLY A 251 17.53 4.29 -4.86
CA GLY A 251 16.63 3.72 -5.84
C GLY A 251 15.32 4.49 -5.97
N MET A 252 14.74 4.97 -4.87
CA MET A 252 13.50 5.74 -4.91
C MET A 252 13.72 7.10 -5.58
N ILE A 253 14.85 7.75 -5.29
CA ILE A 253 15.24 8.97 -5.99
C ILE A 253 15.40 8.68 -7.48
N ASP A 254 16.14 7.65 -7.88
CA ASP A 254 16.34 7.31 -9.29
C ASP A 254 15.00 7.00 -10.00
N GLU A 255 14.13 6.20 -9.37
CA GLU A 255 12.80 5.85 -9.90
C GLU A 255 11.91 7.09 -10.07
N LEU A 256 11.77 7.90 -9.02
CA LEU A 256 10.95 9.11 -9.08
C LEU A 256 11.58 10.19 -9.96
N GLN A 257 12.90 10.34 -9.97
CA GLN A 257 13.60 11.34 -10.77
C GLN A 257 13.49 11.03 -12.26
N VAL A 258 13.64 9.77 -12.67
CA VAL A 258 13.35 9.40 -14.05
C VAL A 258 11.92 9.83 -14.40
N ASN A 259 10.93 9.55 -13.55
CA ASN A 259 9.56 9.95 -13.84
C ASN A 259 9.28 11.48 -13.77
N VAL A 260 10.02 12.22 -12.93
CA VAL A 260 9.83 13.67 -12.72
C VAL A 260 10.66 14.51 -13.69
N PHE A 261 11.82 14.04 -14.13
CA PHE A 261 12.81 14.81 -14.88
C PHE A 261 13.08 14.30 -16.31
N SER A 262 12.61 13.11 -16.70
CA SER A 262 12.82 12.61 -18.08
C SER A 262 11.97 13.31 -19.15
N GLY A 263 11.13 14.25 -18.78
CA GLY A 263 10.51 15.21 -19.69
C GLY A 263 10.34 16.54 -18.98
N LEU A 264 10.48 17.64 -19.70
CA LEU A 264 10.29 19.03 -19.24
C LEU A 264 8.84 19.34 -18.78
N ARG A 265 8.09 18.33 -18.34
CA ARG A 265 6.68 18.37 -17.97
C ARG A 265 6.45 17.49 -16.75
N GLU A 266 5.80 18.05 -15.74
CA GLU A 266 5.44 17.33 -14.53
C GLU A 266 4.62 16.07 -14.90
N PRO A 267 4.94 14.89 -14.33
CA PRO A 267 4.21 13.66 -14.62
C PRO A 267 2.74 13.82 -14.24
N SER A 268 1.84 13.17 -15.00
CA SER A 268 0.42 13.26 -14.70
C SER A 268 0.13 12.69 -13.31
N LEU A 269 -0.78 13.35 -12.57
CA LEU A 269 -1.14 12.91 -11.22
C LEU A 269 -1.62 11.46 -11.21
N VAL A 270 -2.37 11.06 -12.25
CA VAL A 270 -2.86 9.68 -12.43
C VAL A 270 -1.70 8.68 -12.50
N LEU A 271 -0.66 8.97 -13.27
CA LEU A 271 0.52 8.11 -13.37
C LEU A 271 1.29 8.03 -12.05
N LEU A 272 1.47 9.16 -11.36
CA LEU A 272 2.14 9.19 -10.07
C LEU A 272 1.38 8.37 -9.03
N ARG A 273 0.07 8.58 -8.94
CA ARG A 273 -0.81 7.83 -8.04
C ARG A 273 -0.78 6.34 -8.34
N SER A 274 -0.81 5.93 -9.61
CA SER A 274 -0.76 4.51 -9.98
C SER A 274 0.58 3.86 -9.61
N LYS A 275 1.70 4.57 -9.73
CA LYS A 275 3.03 4.08 -9.28
C LYS A 275 3.11 3.96 -7.76
N ILE A 276 2.67 4.98 -7.03
CA ILE A 276 2.75 5.02 -5.57
C ILE A 276 1.74 4.06 -4.92
N ASP A 277 0.61 3.78 -5.58
CA ASP A 277 -0.34 2.77 -5.10
C ASP A 277 0.24 1.35 -5.07
N LEU A 278 1.31 1.09 -5.83
CA LEU A 278 2.03 -0.19 -5.78
C LEU A 278 2.91 -0.30 -4.54
N TRP A 279 3.30 0.82 -3.92
CA TRP A 279 4.26 0.81 -2.82
C TRP A 279 3.70 0.08 -1.60
N TRP A 280 4.57 -0.70 -0.97
CA TRP A 280 4.26 -1.40 0.26
C TRP A 280 4.14 -0.45 1.47
N GLY A 281 3.61 -0.98 2.57
CA GLY A 281 3.63 -0.30 3.86
C GLY A 281 2.69 0.89 3.98
N MET A 282 2.85 1.61 5.10
CA MET A 282 2.13 2.86 5.36
C MET A 282 2.59 3.99 4.43
N ALA A 283 3.87 3.99 4.01
CA ALA A 283 4.45 5.06 3.20
C ALA A 283 3.70 5.25 1.87
N GLY A 284 3.45 4.16 1.12
CA GLY A 284 2.67 4.22 -0.11
C GLY A 284 1.29 4.85 0.09
N ARG A 285 0.56 4.41 1.13
CA ARG A 285 -0.78 4.92 1.45
C ARG A 285 -0.76 6.40 1.84
N ALA A 286 0.17 6.79 2.72
CA ALA A 286 0.26 8.14 3.23
C ALA A 286 0.66 9.14 2.13
N VAL A 287 1.63 8.76 1.27
CA VAL A 287 2.01 9.58 0.12
C VAL A 287 0.87 9.64 -0.91
N LEU A 288 0.22 8.52 -1.23
CA LEU A 288 -0.92 8.48 -2.15
C LEU A 288 -2.04 9.43 -1.71
N GLU A 289 -2.30 9.50 -0.41
CA GLU A 289 -3.28 10.41 0.17
C GLU A 289 -2.83 11.88 0.08
N ALA A 290 -1.53 12.15 0.16
CA ALA A 290 -0.98 13.49 -0.01
C ALA A 290 -0.98 13.95 -1.48
N LEU A 291 -1.05 13.05 -2.45
CA LEU A 291 -1.05 13.39 -3.88
C LEU A 291 -2.46 13.74 -4.38
N ARG A 292 -2.88 14.98 -4.13
CA ARG A 292 -4.15 15.58 -4.58
C ARG A 292 -3.98 16.48 -5.80
N GLU A 293 -5.10 16.73 -6.48
CA GLU A 293 -5.19 17.70 -7.58
C GLU A 293 -4.87 19.12 -7.09
N PRO A 294 -4.38 20.02 -7.97
CA PRO A 294 -4.20 21.42 -7.63
C PRO A 294 -5.50 22.04 -7.09
N GLY A 295 -5.38 22.95 -6.11
CA GLY A 295 -6.53 23.59 -5.46
C GLY A 295 -7.03 22.85 -4.21
N TYR A 296 -6.66 21.58 -4.01
CA TYR A 296 -6.98 20.87 -2.76
C TYR A 296 -6.01 21.19 -1.62
N TYR A 297 -4.97 22.00 -1.82
CA TYR A 297 -4.00 22.28 -0.77
C TYR A 297 -4.25 23.68 -0.19
N GLU A 298 -5.22 23.75 0.71
CA GLU A 298 -5.58 24.99 1.39
C GLU A 298 -5.11 24.96 2.84
N CYS A 299 -4.37 26.01 3.23
CA CYS A 299 -4.00 26.21 4.62
C CYS A 299 -5.19 26.80 5.39
N PRO A 300 -5.65 26.18 6.49
CA PRO A 300 -6.71 26.73 7.31
C PRO A 300 -6.31 28.07 7.90
N HIS A 301 -7.26 28.99 8.00
CA HIS A 301 -7.05 30.35 8.52
C HIS A 301 -6.50 30.40 9.96
N TYR A 302 -6.66 29.34 10.74
CA TYR A 302 -6.18 29.24 12.12
C TYR A 302 -4.76 28.65 12.24
N LEU A 303 -4.10 28.33 11.11
CA LEU A 303 -2.73 27.83 11.08
C LEU A 303 -1.84 28.72 10.19
N GLU A 304 -0.62 28.95 10.64
CA GLU A 304 0.41 29.61 9.84
C GLU A 304 1.21 28.55 9.07
N CYS A 305 0.73 28.18 7.87
CA CYS A 305 1.47 27.25 7.03
C CYS A 305 2.62 27.94 6.30
N MET A 306 3.73 27.23 6.19
CA MET A 306 4.90 27.65 5.42
C MET A 306 4.77 27.24 3.96
N SER A 307 5.32 28.04 3.07
CA SER A 307 5.50 27.64 1.67
C SER A 307 6.58 26.57 1.55
N MET A 308 6.55 25.83 0.45
CA MET A 308 7.51 24.75 0.17
C MET A 308 8.97 25.24 0.19
N GLU A 309 9.27 26.42 -0.34
CA GLU A 309 10.62 27.00 -0.40
C GLU A 309 11.20 27.33 0.99
N HIS A 310 10.31 27.60 1.96
CA HIS A 310 10.65 27.91 3.34
C HIS A 310 10.39 26.74 4.28
N SER A 311 10.39 25.51 3.75
CA SER A 311 10.08 24.32 4.54
C SER A 311 11.02 24.16 5.73
N ARG A 312 10.44 23.86 6.90
CA ARG A 312 11.15 23.65 8.17
C ARG A 312 10.58 22.43 8.89
N CYS A 313 11.34 21.89 9.83
CA CYS A 313 10.85 20.83 10.73
C CYS A 313 9.85 21.33 11.79
N THR A 314 9.67 22.65 11.96
CA THR A 314 8.94 23.23 13.10
C THR A 314 7.45 23.47 12.87
N GLY A 315 6.96 23.53 11.63
CA GLY A 315 5.58 23.88 11.34
C GLY A 315 4.98 23.15 10.13
N PRO A 316 3.69 23.37 9.85
CA PRO A 316 3.01 22.76 8.71
C PRO A 316 3.46 23.40 7.40
N ILE A 317 3.70 22.57 6.39
CA ILE A 317 4.03 22.94 5.03
C ILE A 317 2.75 22.80 4.21
N ASN A 318 2.36 23.88 3.52
CA ASN A 318 1.26 23.85 2.56
C ASN A 318 1.82 23.76 1.13
N PRO A 319 1.85 22.57 0.53
CA PRO A 319 2.25 22.43 -0.88
C PRO A 319 1.21 23.09 -1.78
N ARG A 320 1.58 23.43 -3.02
CA ARG A 320 0.65 23.96 -4.04
C ARG A 320 0.20 22.90 -5.03
N SER A 321 0.97 21.81 -5.13
CA SER A 321 0.72 20.72 -6.08
C SER A 321 1.30 19.39 -5.57
N ALA A 322 0.84 18.29 -6.17
CA ALA A 322 1.41 16.96 -5.95
C ALA A 322 2.92 16.90 -6.27
N SER A 323 3.39 17.71 -7.23
CA SER A 323 4.80 17.80 -7.60
C SER A 323 5.65 18.38 -6.46
N GLU A 324 5.13 19.34 -5.69
CA GLU A 324 5.82 19.87 -4.51
C GLU A 324 5.96 18.83 -3.39
N ILE A 325 4.93 17.99 -3.18
CA ILE A 325 5.00 16.83 -2.26
C ILE A 325 6.14 15.90 -2.67
N LEU A 326 6.26 15.59 -3.96
CA LEU A 326 7.32 14.70 -4.45
C LEU A 326 8.70 15.34 -4.32
N ARG A 327 8.84 16.65 -4.60
CA ARG A 327 10.11 17.37 -4.37
C ARG A 327 10.51 17.36 -2.90
N LEU A 328 9.56 17.52 -1.98
CA LEU A 328 9.81 17.37 -0.55
C LEU A 328 10.24 15.94 -0.21
N LEU A 329 9.54 14.93 -0.72
CA LEU A 329 9.88 13.51 -0.52
C LEU A 329 11.29 13.18 -0.99
N LEU A 330 11.65 13.60 -2.21
CA LEU A 330 12.98 13.45 -2.79
C LEU A 330 14.04 14.16 -1.94
N THR A 331 13.75 15.38 -1.50
CA THR A 331 14.68 16.17 -0.68
C THR A 331 14.91 15.51 0.67
N ALA A 332 13.84 15.10 1.36
CA ALA A 332 13.90 14.42 2.63
C ALA A 332 14.63 13.08 2.52
N ALA A 333 14.35 12.29 1.48
CA ALA A 333 15.07 11.05 1.19
C ALA A 333 16.58 11.28 1.02
N SER A 334 16.96 12.34 0.30
CA SER A 334 18.38 12.71 0.12
C SER A 334 19.07 13.09 1.43
N LEU A 335 18.31 13.60 2.40
CA LEU A 335 18.77 13.96 3.75
C LEU A 335 18.53 12.86 4.78
N ARG A 336 17.87 11.76 4.40
CA ARG A 336 17.34 10.70 5.28
C ARG A 336 16.52 11.27 6.45
N LEU A 337 15.71 12.30 6.15
CA LEU A 337 14.78 12.91 7.08
C LEU A 337 13.44 12.17 7.03
N PRO A 338 12.81 11.89 8.18
CA PRO A 338 11.43 11.41 8.21
C PRO A 338 10.48 12.56 7.82
N ILE A 339 9.53 12.30 6.91
CA ILE A 339 8.44 13.23 6.61
C ILE A 339 7.23 12.86 7.45
N VAL A 340 6.59 13.87 8.03
CA VAL A 340 5.33 13.73 8.75
C VAL A 340 4.18 14.14 7.83
N LEU A 341 3.20 13.25 7.67
CA LEU A 341 1.97 13.49 6.91
C LEU A 341 0.79 13.36 7.87
N SER A 342 -0.14 14.31 7.85
CA SER A 342 -1.37 14.22 8.67
C SER A 342 -2.47 15.12 8.13
N HIS A 343 -3.72 14.91 8.56
CA HIS A 343 -4.76 15.91 8.38
C HIS A 343 -4.62 17.05 9.40
N PHE A 344 -5.21 18.22 9.15
CA PHE A 344 -5.24 19.33 10.11
C PHE A 344 -5.89 18.98 11.45
N GLU A 345 -6.89 18.10 11.46
CA GLU A 345 -7.62 17.69 12.68
C GLU A 345 -6.90 16.61 13.50
N THR A 346 -5.69 16.22 13.09
CA THR A 346 -4.91 15.18 13.76
C THR A 346 -4.60 15.57 15.19
N ARG A 347 -4.79 14.63 16.13
CA ARG A 347 -4.54 14.84 17.56
C ARG A 347 -3.30 14.10 18.02
N GLY A 348 -2.69 14.58 19.10
CA GLY A 348 -1.55 13.95 19.75
C GLY A 348 -0.22 14.68 19.52
N VAL A 349 0.87 14.05 19.94
CA VAL A 349 2.21 14.62 19.81
C VAL A 349 2.71 14.42 18.38
N ARG A 350 2.97 15.52 17.68
CA ARG A 350 3.55 15.52 16.33
C ARG A 350 4.98 14.92 16.37
N PRO A 351 5.29 13.92 15.54
CA PRO A 351 6.65 13.44 15.37
C PRO A 351 7.58 14.53 14.82
N ASN A 352 8.88 14.37 15.06
CA ASN A 352 9.88 15.28 14.53
C ASN A 352 10.09 15.05 13.02
N GLY A 353 10.03 16.12 12.22
CA GLY A 353 10.28 16.08 10.78
C GLY A 353 9.56 17.21 10.03
N PRO A 354 9.85 17.43 8.74
CA PRO A 354 9.04 18.29 7.89
C PRO A 354 7.61 17.76 7.88
N TRP A 355 6.64 18.64 8.15
CA TRP A 355 5.24 18.25 8.30
C TRP A 355 4.41 18.77 7.16
N VAL A 356 3.83 17.87 6.36
CA VAL A 356 2.79 18.19 5.39
C VAL A 356 1.45 17.98 6.06
N ALA A 357 0.67 19.05 6.16
CA ALA A 357 -0.68 19.01 6.68
C ALA A 357 -1.67 19.02 5.51
N LEU A 358 -2.57 18.04 5.50
CA LEU A 358 -3.56 17.83 4.45
C LEU A 358 -4.94 18.31 4.91
N PRO A 359 -5.78 18.83 4.01
CA PRO A 359 -7.17 19.12 4.33
C PRO A 359 -7.96 17.85 4.65
N VAL A 360 -9.11 18.05 5.28
CA VAL A 360 -10.07 16.98 5.51
C VAL A 360 -10.85 16.78 4.21
N ASP A 361 -10.92 15.55 3.73
CA ASP A 361 -11.81 15.21 2.62
C ASP A 361 -13.26 15.22 3.14
N ASP A 362 -14.02 16.27 2.83
CA ASP A 362 -15.45 16.35 3.17
C ASP A 362 -16.31 15.33 2.38
N ASN A 363 -15.76 14.77 1.30
CA ASN A 363 -16.50 13.92 0.35
C ASN A 363 -16.29 12.40 0.52
N ASN A 364 -15.60 11.96 1.58
CA ASN A 364 -15.34 10.54 1.83
C ASN A 364 -16.03 10.07 3.14
N VAL A 365 -17.36 10.14 3.16
CA VAL A 365 -18.25 9.43 4.10
C VAL A 365 -18.82 8.19 3.41
#